data_AF-A0A7X7KMW1-F1
#
_entry.id   AF-A0A7X7KMW1-F1
#
_cell.length_a   1.000
_cell.length_b   1.000
_cell.length_c   1.000
_cell.angle_alpha   90.00
_cell.angle_beta   90.00
_cell.angle_gamma   90.00
#
_symmetry.space_group_name_H-M   'P 1'
#
loop_
_entity.id
_entity.type
_entity.pdbx_description
1 polymer ?
#
loop_
_entity_poly.entity_id
_entity_poly.type
_entity_poly.pdbx_seq_one_letter_code
_entity_poly.pdbx_strand_id
1 'polypeptide(L)'
;MAVERLDGREQMAATVVPSGHPLAAGLDGNDTLAAQGFTVPATARLHPTEFGPRFRITDPEAAVIARFADGKGALAARDLGDWKSVYSVVPRLEAPMLRNILRWAGVHIYTEDPVTLDVNRNVLVVHNGYEAARDVDLVLPRKADVVDALTGTPLLNYPLSL
;
A
#
# COMPACT_ATOMS: atom_id res chain seq x y z
N MET A 1 0.14 10.79 -16.21
CA MET A 1 -1.22 10.70 -15.67
C MET A 1 -1.97 11.98 -16.01
N ALA A 2 -2.84 11.94 -17.02
CA ALA A 2 -3.76 13.04 -17.28
C ALA A 2 -4.91 13.06 -16.25
N VAL A 3 -5.24 14.25 -15.74
CA VAL A 3 -6.28 14.47 -14.74
C VAL A 3 -7.13 15.67 -15.09
N GLU A 4 -8.43 15.57 -14.83
CA GLU A 4 -9.37 16.69 -14.87
C GLU A 4 -9.54 17.25 -13.46
N ARG A 5 -9.48 18.58 -13.33
CA ARG A 5 -9.80 19.30 -12.10
C ARG A 5 -11.26 19.72 -12.12
N LEU A 6 -11.97 19.47 -11.02
CA LEU A 6 -13.35 19.90 -10.80
C LEU A 6 -13.40 20.81 -9.56
N ASP A 7 -14.32 21.77 -9.56
CA ASP A 7 -14.52 22.67 -8.42
C ASP A 7 -15.19 21.97 -7.22
N GLY A 8 -15.04 22.59 -6.06
CA GLY A 8 -15.63 22.13 -4.81
C GLY A 8 -14.77 21.16 -4.01
N ARG A 9 -15.39 20.58 -2.99
CA ARG A 9 -14.82 19.55 -2.11
C ARG A 9 -15.69 18.30 -2.15
N GLU A 10 -15.10 17.15 -1.89
CA GLU A 10 -15.84 15.90 -1.71
C GLU A 10 -15.17 15.03 -0.66
N GLN A 11 -15.95 14.18 0.01
CA GLN A 11 -15.37 13.03 0.69
C GLN A 11 -14.78 12.10 -0.37
N MET A 12 -13.46 11.96 -0.37
CA MET A 12 -12.77 11.12 -1.34
C MET A 12 -12.97 9.65 -0.95
N ALA A 13 -13.85 8.97 -1.69
CA ALA A 13 -14.12 7.55 -1.57
C ALA A 13 -14.23 6.92 -2.97
N ALA A 14 -13.53 5.81 -3.18
CA ALA A 14 -13.51 5.08 -4.43
C ALA A 14 -13.53 3.57 -4.19
N THR A 15 -14.11 2.83 -5.12
CA THR A 15 -14.19 1.38 -5.07
C THR A 15 -13.16 0.78 -6.01
N VAL A 16 -12.39 -0.20 -5.52
CA VAL A 16 -11.46 -0.96 -6.35
C VAL A 16 -12.27 -1.73 -7.39
N VAL A 17 -11.86 -1.64 -8.66
CA VAL A 17 -12.55 -2.34 -9.74
C VAL A 17 -11.83 -3.64 -10.10
N PRO A 18 -12.57 -4.72 -10.44
CA PRO A 18 -11.97 -5.92 -11.02
C PRO A 18 -11.28 -5.56 -12.33
N SER A 19 -9.95 -5.48 -12.31
CA SER A 19 -9.14 -5.06 -13.47
C SER A 19 -8.15 -6.13 -13.94
N GLY A 20 -7.94 -7.19 -13.13
CA GLY A 20 -6.86 -8.16 -13.34
C GLY A 20 -5.46 -7.56 -13.16
N HIS A 21 -5.35 -6.27 -12.84
CA HIS A 21 -4.08 -5.60 -12.66
C HIS A 21 -3.43 -6.03 -11.32
N PRO A 22 -2.10 -6.22 -11.25
CA PRO A 22 -1.41 -6.65 -10.02
C PRO A 22 -1.70 -5.78 -8.78
N LEU A 23 -1.98 -4.49 -8.99
CA LEU A 23 -2.32 -3.56 -7.90
C LEU A 23 -3.64 -3.93 -7.20
N ALA A 24 -4.59 -4.53 -7.93
CA ALA A 24 -5.87 -4.99 -7.39
C ALA A 24 -5.81 -6.44 -6.85
N ALA A 25 -4.64 -7.07 -6.82
CA ALA A 25 -4.53 -8.47 -6.40
C ALA A 25 -4.98 -8.66 -4.94
N GLY A 26 -5.88 -9.63 -4.72
CA GLY A 26 -6.41 -9.95 -3.39
C GLY A 26 -7.39 -8.91 -2.83
N LEU A 27 -7.74 -7.89 -3.62
CA LEU A 27 -8.81 -6.97 -3.29
C LEU A 27 -10.09 -7.43 -4.00
N ASP A 28 -11.17 -7.60 -3.26
CA ASP A 28 -12.46 -7.89 -3.85
C ASP A 28 -12.98 -6.60 -4.50
N GLY A 29 -13.68 -6.68 -5.63
CA GLY A 29 -14.13 -5.49 -6.37
C GLY A 29 -15.11 -4.56 -5.61
N ASN A 30 -15.27 -4.75 -4.30
CA ASN A 30 -16.06 -3.94 -3.39
C ASN A 30 -15.20 -3.22 -2.33
N ASP A 31 -13.91 -3.54 -2.22
CA ASP A 31 -12.97 -2.84 -1.35
C ASP A 31 -13.00 -1.33 -1.62
N THR A 32 -13.26 -0.57 -0.57
CA THR A 32 -13.45 0.87 -0.65
C THR A 32 -12.25 1.60 -0.08
N LEU A 33 -11.58 2.36 -0.93
CA LEU A 33 -10.56 3.32 -0.54
C LEU A 33 -11.27 4.60 -0.13
N ALA A 34 -11.21 4.98 1.14
CA ALA A 34 -11.84 6.21 1.61
C ALA A 34 -11.00 6.95 2.63
N ALA A 35 -11.05 8.28 2.55
CA ALA A 35 -10.62 9.13 3.65
C ALA A 35 -11.50 8.84 4.89
N GLN A 36 -10.86 8.34 5.95
CA GLN A 36 -11.51 8.11 7.24
C GLN A 36 -11.22 9.28 8.18
N GLY A 37 -12.24 9.73 8.89
CA GLY A 37 -12.11 10.77 9.90
C GLY A 37 -11.37 10.23 11.12
N PHE A 38 -10.58 11.08 11.77
CA PHE A 38 -10.01 10.76 13.07
C PHE A 38 -11.12 10.74 14.13
N THR A 39 -11.04 9.81 15.08
CA THR A 39 -12.03 9.67 16.17
C THR A 39 -11.84 10.72 17.27
N VAL A 40 -10.62 11.25 17.43
CA VAL A 40 -10.31 12.28 18.42
C VAL A 40 -10.82 13.64 17.93
N PRO A 41 -11.73 14.32 18.65
CA PRO A 41 -12.40 15.52 18.14
C PRO A 41 -11.45 16.67 17.74
N ALA A 42 -10.37 16.89 18.50
CA ALA A 42 -9.39 17.92 18.18
C ALA A 42 -8.66 17.62 16.85
N THR A 43 -8.27 16.37 16.64
CA THR A 43 -7.62 15.89 15.41
C THR A 43 -8.61 15.93 14.24
N ALA A 44 -9.85 15.49 14.43
CA ALA A 44 -10.88 15.50 13.39
C ALA A 44 -11.12 16.91 12.81
N ARG A 45 -11.09 17.94 13.66
CA ARG A 45 -11.25 19.34 13.23
C ARG A 45 -10.09 19.84 12.36
N LEU A 46 -8.88 19.35 12.61
CA LEU A 46 -7.67 19.73 11.84
C LEU A 46 -7.52 18.92 10.55
N HIS A 47 -8.20 17.78 10.45
CA HIS A 47 -8.09 16.85 9.33
C HIS A 47 -9.49 16.51 8.78
N PRO A 48 -10.14 17.44 8.06
CA PRO A 48 -11.44 17.18 7.46
C PRO A 48 -11.36 16.03 6.46
N THR A 49 -12.44 15.27 6.33
CA THR A 49 -12.56 14.14 5.39
C THR A 49 -12.92 14.56 3.97
N GLU A 50 -13.27 15.83 3.79
CA GLU A 50 -13.56 16.42 2.48
C GLU A 50 -12.37 17.23 1.97
N PHE A 51 -11.96 16.94 0.74
CA PHE A 51 -10.81 17.55 0.11
C PHE A 51 -11.20 18.24 -1.19
N GLY A 52 -10.53 19.35 -1.49
CA GLY A 52 -10.69 20.09 -2.74
C GLY A 52 -9.36 20.72 -3.19
N PRO A 53 -9.21 21.03 -4.50
CA PRO A 53 -10.19 20.75 -5.55
C PRO A 53 -10.34 19.25 -5.82
N ARG A 54 -11.42 18.88 -6.49
CA ARG A 54 -11.70 17.48 -6.86
C ARG A 54 -10.89 17.13 -8.11
N PHE A 55 -10.44 15.88 -8.21
CA PHE A 55 -9.70 15.39 -9.38
C PHE A 55 -10.30 14.10 -9.91
N ARG A 56 -10.22 13.91 -11.22
CA ARG A 56 -10.61 12.68 -11.93
C ARG A 56 -9.52 12.28 -12.89
N ILE A 57 -9.15 11.00 -12.87
CA ILE A 57 -8.17 10.47 -13.81
C ILE A 57 -8.86 10.26 -15.15
N THR A 58 -8.29 10.89 -16.18
CA THR A 58 -8.81 10.88 -17.57
C THR A 58 -7.80 10.32 -18.57
N ASP A 59 -6.64 9.87 -18.10
CA ASP A 59 -5.58 9.28 -18.92
C ASP A 59 -6.08 7.99 -19.61
N PRO A 60 -6.27 7.98 -20.94
CA PRO A 60 -6.83 6.83 -21.64
C PRO A 60 -5.86 5.65 -21.70
N GLU A 61 -4.57 5.88 -21.44
CA GLU A 61 -3.53 4.84 -21.44
C GLU A 61 -3.24 4.29 -20.04
N ALA A 62 -3.89 4.82 -19.00
CA ALA A 62 -3.72 4.33 -17.65
C ALA A 62 -4.69 3.19 -17.33
N ALA A 63 -4.19 2.15 -16.68
CA ALA A 63 -5.01 1.11 -16.09
C ALA A 63 -5.71 1.67 -14.84
N VAL A 64 -7.04 1.83 -14.90
CA VAL A 64 -7.84 2.29 -13.77
C VAL A 64 -8.04 1.15 -12.77
N ILE A 65 -7.58 1.36 -11.54
CA ILE A 65 -7.60 0.39 -10.44
C ILE A 65 -8.78 0.64 -9.50
N ALA A 66 -9.18 1.89 -9.31
CA ALA A 66 -10.36 2.26 -8.52
C ALA A 66 -11.13 3.40 -9.18
N ARG A 67 -12.45 3.42 -8.97
CA ARG A 67 -13.37 4.44 -9.52
C ARG A 67 -14.17 5.11 -8.42
N PHE A 68 -14.45 6.40 -8.63
CA PHE A 68 -15.47 7.11 -7.87
C PHE A 68 -16.87 6.61 -8.25
N ALA A 69 -17.88 6.96 -7.45
CA ALA A 69 -19.28 6.62 -7.72
C ALA A 69 -19.82 7.16 -9.06
N ASP A 70 -19.22 8.23 -9.58
CA ASP A 70 -19.51 8.78 -10.91
C ASP A 70 -18.86 7.99 -12.07
N GLY A 71 -18.18 6.88 -11.77
CA GLY A 71 -17.52 6.00 -12.73
C GLY A 71 -16.16 6.48 -13.23
N LYS A 72 -15.72 7.70 -12.87
CA LYS A 72 -14.42 8.24 -13.29
C LYS A 72 -13.28 7.67 -12.43
N GLY A 73 -12.07 7.67 -12.99
CA GLY A 73 -10.89 7.07 -12.35
C GLY A 73 -10.46 7.82 -11.09
N ALA A 74 -10.17 7.06 -10.03
CA ALA A 74 -9.74 7.55 -8.72
C ALA A 74 -8.33 7.09 -8.34
N LEU A 75 -7.94 5.89 -8.77
CA LEU A 75 -6.59 5.35 -8.67
C LEU A 75 -6.27 4.70 -10.02
N ALA A 76 -5.12 5.03 -10.58
CA ALA A 76 -4.68 4.42 -11.83
C ALA A 76 -3.16 4.22 -11.85
N ALA A 77 -2.74 3.30 -12.71
CA ALA A 77 -1.35 2.96 -12.91
C ALA A 77 -0.98 2.98 -14.40
N ARG A 78 0.26 3.35 -14.70
CA ARG A 78 0.82 3.33 -16.05
C ARG A 78 2.21 2.75 -16.02
N ASP A 79 2.43 1.70 -16.78
CA ASP A 79 3.78 1.20 -17.07
C ASP A 79 4.36 2.02 -18.22
N LEU A 80 5.50 2.66 -17.99
CA LEU A 80 6.15 3.54 -18.96
C LEU A 80 7.47 2.93 -19.45
N GLY A 81 7.63 1.62 -19.28
CA GLY A 81 8.85 0.89 -19.60
C GLY A 81 9.87 1.02 -18.48
N ASP A 82 10.67 2.08 -18.52
CA ASP A 82 11.79 2.29 -17.58
C ASP A 82 11.33 2.63 -16.16
N TRP A 83 10.07 3.08 -16.01
CA TRP A 83 9.48 3.40 -14.72
C TRP A 83 7.98 3.15 -14.73
N LYS A 84 7.40 3.14 -13.54
CA LYS A 84 5.98 2.89 -13.32
C LYS A 84 5.37 4.06 -12.56
N SER A 85 4.24 4.57 -13.05
CA SER A 85 3.50 5.66 -12.43
C SER A 85 2.26 5.11 -11.74
N VAL A 86 2.08 5.43 -10.47
CA VAL A 86 0.81 5.22 -9.75
C VAL A 86 0.32 6.57 -9.26
N TYR A 87 -0.94 6.89 -9.54
CA TYR A 87 -1.57 8.13 -9.07
C TYR A 87 -2.88 7.81 -8.36
N SER A 88 -2.96 8.21 -7.09
CA SER A 88 -4.16 8.09 -6.26
C SER A 88 -4.73 9.48 -5.99
N VAL A 89 -5.98 9.69 -6.35
CA VAL A 89 -6.76 10.85 -5.90
C VAL A 89 -7.18 10.67 -4.44
N VAL A 90 -7.54 9.44 -4.05
CA VAL A 90 -7.99 9.16 -2.68
C VAL A 90 -6.79 9.17 -1.72
N PRO A 91 -6.83 9.98 -0.64
CA PRO A 91 -5.79 9.98 0.37
C PRO A 91 -5.98 8.76 1.26
N ARG A 92 -4.89 8.04 1.51
CA ARG A 92 -4.79 6.78 2.26
C ARG A 92 -5.12 5.53 1.41
N LEU A 93 -4.04 4.81 1.09
CA LEU A 93 -4.11 3.45 0.55
C LEU A 93 -3.92 2.46 1.70
N GLU A 94 -4.68 1.38 1.68
CA GLU A 94 -4.55 0.32 2.67
C GLU A 94 -3.28 -0.51 2.45
N ALA A 95 -2.81 -1.18 3.51
CA ALA A 95 -1.57 -1.95 3.47
C ALA A 95 -1.50 -2.99 2.32
N PRO A 96 -2.57 -3.74 1.99
CA PRO A 96 -2.53 -4.67 0.85
C PRO A 96 -2.26 -3.97 -0.48
N MET A 97 -2.91 -2.82 -0.73
CA MET A 97 -2.68 -2.02 -1.94
C MET A 97 -1.24 -1.48 -2.00
N LEU A 98 -0.72 -0.95 -0.89
CA LEU A 98 0.67 -0.49 -0.81
C LEU A 98 1.66 -1.64 -1.09
N ARG A 99 1.43 -2.82 -0.51
CA ARG A 99 2.25 -4.01 -0.81
C ARG A 99 2.18 -4.40 -2.28
N ASN A 100 1.00 -4.34 -2.91
CA ASN A 100 0.87 -4.63 -4.34
C ASN A 100 1.63 -3.61 -5.21
N ILE A 101 1.61 -2.33 -4.84
CA ILE A 101 2.40 -1.29 -5.53
C ILE A 101 3.90 -1.60 -5.39
N LEU A 102 4.36 -1.95 -4.19
CA LEU A 102 5.76 -2.32 -3.93
C LEU A 102 6.19 -3.54 -4.74
N ARG A 103 5.38 -4.61 -4.77
CA ARG A 103 5.64 -5.80 -5.61
C ARG A 103 5.71 -5.44 -7.09
N TRP A 104 4.76 -4.62 -7.58
CA TRP A 104 4.73 -4.21 -8.98
C TRP A 104 5.93 -3.33 -9.36
N ALA A 105 6.46 -2.57 -8.41
CA ALA A 105 7.71 -1.82 -8.54
C ALA A 105 8.97 -2.69 -8.42
N GLY A 106 8.84 -3.99 -8.16
CA GLY A 106 9.98 -4.91 -7.97
C GLY A 106 10.68 -4.78 -6.61
N VAL A 107 10.04 -4.14 -5.63
CA VAL A 107 10.57 -4.03 -4.26
C VAL A 107 10.43 -5.37 -3.54
N HIS A 108 11.49 -5.80 -2.87
CA HIS A 108 11.49 -7.00 -2.04
C HIS A 108 10.60 -6.82 -0.81
N ILE A 109 9.68 -7.76 -0.59
CA ILE A 109 8.83 -7.81 0.60
C ILE A 109 9.44 -8.78 1.60
N TYR A 110 9.82 -8.27 2.77
CA TYR A 110 10.42 -9.09 3.82
C TYR A 110 9.40 -9.94 4.58
N THR A 111 8.15 -9.50 4.68
CA THR A 111 7.10 -10.25 5.38
C THR A 111 5.71 -9.81 4.91
N GLU A 112 4.77 -10.76 4.95
CA GLU A 112 3.34 -10.48 4.79
C GLU A 112 2.69 -10.04 6.10
N ASP A 113 3.33 -10.33 7.23
CA ASP A 113 2.79 -10.01 8.54
C ASP A 113 2.66 -8.49 8.72
N PRO A 114 1.57 -7.99 9.33
CA PRO A 114 1.38 -6.57 9.63
C PRO A 114 2.22 -6.12 10.84
N VAL A 115 3.53 -6.33 10.76
CA VAL A 115 4.51 -5.85 11.73
C VAL A 115 5.28 -4.65 11.17
N THR A 116 5.87 -3.86 12.07
CA THR A 116 6.73 -2.75 11.66
C THR A 116 8.14 -3.25 11.48
N LEU A 117 8.73 -2.94 10.33
CA LEU A 117 10.12 -3.26 9.99
C LEU A 117 10.93 -1.99 9.76
N ASP A 118 12.18 -2.02 10.22
CA ASP A 118 13.24 -1.11 9.77
C ASP A 118 14.44 -1.95 9.31
N VAL A 119 14.89 -1.73 8.08
CA VAL A 119 15.82 -2.64 7.41
C VAL A 119 16.88 -1.87 6.64
N ASN A 120 18.12 -2.32 6.76
CA ASN A 120 19.21 -1.93 5.90
C ASN A 120 20.00 -3.17 5.42
N ARG A 121 21.20 -2.96 4.86
CA ARG A 121 22.03 -4.04 4.31
C ARG A 121 22.37 -5.15 5.32
N ASN A 122 22.53 -4.81 6.59
CA ASN A 122 23.13 -5.67 7.61
C ASN A 122 22.24 -5.88 8.86
N VAL A 123 21.24 -5.04 9.06
CA VAL A 123 20.38 -5.05 10.25
C VAL A 123 18.93 -5.03 9.80
N LEU A 124 18.14 -5.90 10.42
CA LEU A 124 16.69 -5.94 10.31
C LEU A 124 16.13 -5.83 11.73
N VAL A 125 15.30 -4.83 11.96
CA VAL A 125 14.59 -4.61 13.22
C VAL A 125 13.14 -4.97 13.00
N VAL A 126 12.64 -5.92 13.79
CA VAL A 126 11.21 -6.25 13.85
C VAL A 126 10.64 -5.68 15.12
N HIS A 127 9.57 -4.90 14.99
CA HIS A 127 8.72 -4.54 16.12
C HIS A 127 7.41 -5.31 16.01
N ASN A 128 7.19 -6.22 16.95
CA ASN A 128 5.92 -6.89 17.12
C ASN A 128 4.86 -5.87 17.58
N GLY A 129 3.95 -5.49 16.70
CA GLY A 129 2.85 -4.59 16.99
C GLY A 129 1.61 -5.27 17.60
N TYR A 130 1.66 -6.57 17.86
CA TYR A 130 0.57 -7.33 18.47
C TYR A 130 0.62 -7.26 20.00
N GLU A 131 -0.54 -7.48 20.64
CA GLU A 131 -0.66 -7.50 22.11
C GLU A 131 0.01 -8.72 22.78
N ALA A 132 0.43 -9.70 21.99
CA ALA A 132 1.03 -10.94 22.47
C ALA A 132 2.20 -11.39 21.59
N ALA A 133 3.01 -12.31 22.12
CA ALA A 133 4.06 -12.97 21.34
C ALA A 133 3.49 -13.68 20.11
N ARG A 134 4.22 -13.57 18.99
CA ARG A 134 3.89 -14.12 17.69
C ARG A 134 5.17 -14.53 16.98
N ASP A 135 5.08 -15.63 16.25
CA ASP A 135 6.05 -15.95 15.21
C ASP A 135 5.78 -15.05 14.00
N VAL A 136 6.85 -14.61 13.34
CA VAL A 136 6.82 -13.72 12.17
C VAL A 136 7.66 -14.34 11.08
N ASP A 137 7.09 -14.52 9.91
CA ASP A 137 7.79 -15.10 8.78
C ASP A 137 8.57 -14.02 8.04
N LEU A 138 9.89 -14.23 7.90
CA LEU A 138 10.79 -13.32 7.21
C LEU A 138 11.40 -13.97 5.98
N VAL A 139 11.31 -13.27 4.85
CA VAL A 139 11.97 -13.62 3.59
C VAL A 139 13.13 -12.66 3.37
N LEU A 140 14.36 -13.16 3.39
CA LEU A 140 15.52 -12.34 3.06
C LEU A 140 15.76 -12.28 1.55
N PRO A 141 16.28 -11.16 1.00
CA PRO A 141 16.55 -11.01 -0.43
C PRO A 141 17.73 -11.88 -0.92
N ARG A 142 18.46 -12.50 0.01
CA ARG A 142 19.57 -13.42 -0.25
C ARG A 142 19.76 -14.35 0.94
N LYS A 143 20.40 -15.48 0.72
CA LYS A 143 20.87 -16.35 1.80
C LYS A 143 21.84 -15.59 2.70
N ALA A 144 21.62 -15.66 4.02
CA ALA A 144 22.50 -15.06 5.01
C ALA A 144 22.37 -15.79 6.36
N ASP A 145 23.46 -15.84 7.12
CA ASP A 145 23.40 -16.22 8.53
C ASP A 145 22.76 -15.08 9.32
N VAL A 146 21.80 -15.42 10.17
CA VAL A 146 21.05 -14.44 10.97
C VAL A 146 21.31 -14.73 12.43
N VAL A 147 21.63 -13.68 13.19
CA VAL A 147 21.81 -13.75 14.63
C VAL A 147 20.93 -12.69 15.29
N ASP A 148 20.44 -12.99 16.49
CA ASP A 148 19.85 -12.00 17.36
C ASP A 148 20.93 -11.00 17.77
N ALA A 149 20.70 -9.71 17.48
CA ALA A 149 21.71 -8.67 17.66
C ALA A 149 22.02 -8.36 19.14
N LEU A 150 21.16 -8.75 20.08
CA LEU A 150 21.32 -8.48 21.51
C LEU A 150 22.04 -9.63 22.22
N THR A 151 21.76 -10.86 21.82
CA THR A 151 22.27 -12.08 22.48
C THR A 151 23.37 -12.78 21.69
N GLY A 152 23.49 -12.51 20.39
CA GLY A 152 24.38 -13.22 19.47
C GLY A 152 23.88 -14.62 19.10
N THR A 153 22.68 -14.99 19.53
CA THR A 153 22.10 -16.33 19.27
C THR A 153 21.78 -16.48 17.78
N PRO A 154 22.27 -17.52 17.09
CA PRO A 154 21.86 -17.81 15.72
C PRO A 154 20.35 -18.08 15.63
N LEU A 155 19.67 -17.39 14.71
CA LEU A 155 18.27 -17.65 14.39
C LEU A 155 18.23 -18.75 13.32
N LEU A 156 18.05 -19.99 13.77
CA LEU A 156 17.90 -21.16 12.92
C LEU A 156 16.44 -21.29 12.49
N ASN A 157 16.15 -21.02 11.22
CA ASN A 157 15.13 -21.69 10.39
C ASN A 157 14.96 -20.93 9.06
N TYR A 158 15.76 -21.32 8.05
CA TYR A 158 15.38 -21.12 6.66
C TYR A 158 14.80 -22.44 6.15
N PRO A 159 13.52 -22.51 5.75
CA PRO A 159 13.11 -23.57 4.85
C PRO A 159 13.81 -23.35 3.51
N LEU A 160 14.89 -24.10 3.27
CA LEU A 160 15.50 -24.26 1.96
C LEU A 160 14.49 -24.96 1.05
N SER A 161 13.75 -24.21 0.26
CA SER A 161 13.19 -24.74 -0.99
C SER A 161 14.15 -24.35 -2.11
N LEU A 162 14.89 -25.34 -2.61
CA LEU A 162 15.61 -25.30 -3.88
C LEU A 162 14.61 -25.48 -5.02
#